data_AF-D6U5F0-F1
#
_entry.id   AF-D6U5F0-F1
#
_cell.length_a   1.000
_cell.length_b   1.000
_cell.length_c   1.000
_cell.angle_alpha   90.00
_cell.angle_beta   90.00
_cell.angle_gamma   90.00
#
_symmetry.space_group_name_H-M   'P 1'
#
loop_
_entity.id
_entity.type
_entity.pdbx_description
1 polymer ?
#
loop_
_entity_poly.entity_id
_entity_poly.type
_entity_poly.pdbx_seq_one_letter_code
_entity_poly.pdbx_strand_id
1 'polypeptide(L)'
;MTNSAYNGWTPLRNALRKLDLTDTLAVIRPYAAFRTLPVKTPFPTNMEVHSQVYSDEHLILPWEMEILAREAIIVCDSQPSTRYTARKWDTFTSLINKLRALGDYISQSRADDRSVLREVTIRIPHLQFKYQTELPSKASIIRYSRILAVCQVLCKRTRSG
;
A
#
# COMPACT_ATOMS: atom_id res chain seq x y z
N MET A 1 26.48 11.00 3.33
CA MET A 1 25.19 11.23 4.03
C MET A 1 24.14 10.21 3.56
N THR A 2 24.29 8.93 3.92
CA THR A 2 23.49 7.82 3.37
C THR A 2 22.60 7.11 4.41
N ASN A 3 22.55 7.60 5.65
CA ASN A 3 21.90 6.90 6.78
C ASN A 3 20.46 7.34 7.11
N SER A 4 19.88 8.33 6.43
CA SER A 4 18.55 8.84 6.79
C SER A 4 17.45 7.79 6.58
N ALA A 5 17.23 7.35 5.34
CA ALA A 5 16.12 6.43 5.02
C ALA A 5 16.24 5.04 5.69
N TYR A 6 17.46 4.54 5.88
CA TYR A 6 17.70 3.24 6.52
C TYR A 6 17.25 3.23 7.98
N ASN A 7 17.44 4.34 8.70
CA ASN A 7 17.03 4.48 10.09
C ASN A 7 15.50 4.43 10.22
N GLY A 8 14.77 5.06 9.29
CA GLY A 8 13.30 5.00 9.25
C GLY A 8 12.75 3.62 8.89
N TRP A 9 13.47 2.83 8.07
CA TRP A 9 13.04 1.48 7.66
C TRP A 9 13.33 0.40 8.71
N THR A 10 14.35 0.61 9.54
CA THR A 10 14.81 -0.36 10.56
C THR A 10 13.69 -0.87 11.49
N PRO A 11 12.77 -0.04 12.01
CA PRO A 11 11.66 -0.51 12.85
C PRO A 11 10.72 -1.50 12.13
N LEU A 12 10.34 -1.20 10.89
CA LEU A 12 9.46 -2.06 10.08
C LEU A 12 10.17 -3.39 9.79
N ARG A 13 11.44 -3.31 9.36
CA ARG A 13 12.27 -4.47 9.07
C ARG A 13 12.41 -5.39 10.27
N ASN A 14 12.70 -4.84 11.45
CA ASN A 14 12.87 -5.63 12.67
C ASN A 14 11.56 -6.28 13.15
N ALA A 15 10.41 -5.70 12.81
CA ALA A 15 9.11 -6.31 13.07
C ALA A 15 8.84 -7.47 12.09
N LEU A 16 9.08 -7.27 10.80
CA LEU A 16 8.89 -8.30 9.77
C LEU A 16 9.80 -9.51 9.96
N ARG A 17 11.06 -9.32 10.37
CA ARG A 17 12.01 -10.43 10.67
C ARG A 17 11.53 -11.41 11.73
N LYS A 18 10.58 -11.01 12.58
CA LYS A 18 10.07 -11.87 13.65
C LYS A 18 8.95 -12.80 13.16
N LEU A 19 8.42 -12.53 11.97
CA LEU A 19 7.24 -13.17 11.42
C LEU A 19 7.62 -14.19 10.35
N ASP A 20 6.79 -15.21 10.24
CA ASP A 20 6.86 -16.18 9.15
C ASP A 20 6.36 -15.56 7.84
N LEU A 21 7.09 -15.77 6.75
CA LEU A 21 6.74 -15.24 5.43
C LEU A 21 5.40 -15.78 4.94
N THR A 22 5.17 -17.09 5.03
CA THR A 22 3.95 -17.72 4.51
C THR A 22 2.73 -17.25 5.28
N ASP A 23 2.82 -17.19 6.60
CA ASP A 23 1.78 -16.66 7.49
C ASP A 23 1.47 -15.19 7.18
N THR A 24 2.52 -14.37 7.03
CA THR A 24 2.38 -12.94 6.75
C THR A 24 1.68 -12.71 5.41
N LEU A 25 2.09 -13.41 4.35
CA LEU A 25 1.44 -13.30 3.04
C LEU A 25 0.01 -13.84 3.04
N ALA A 26 -0.27 -14.90 3.82
CA ALA A 26 -1.61 -15.43 4.00
C ALA A 26 -2.56 -14.45 4.70
N VAL A 27 -2.03 -13.55 5.53
CA VAL A 27 -2.78 -12.45 6.16
C VAL A 27 -2.93 -11.25 5.24
N ILE A 28 -1.88 -10.84 4.52
CA ILE A 28 -1.94 -9.67 3.63
C ILE A 28 -2.93 -9.90 2.48
N ARG A 29 -2.95 -11.11 1.90
CA ARG A 29 -3.81 -11.46 0.77
C ARG A 29 -5.29 -11.16 1.01
N PRO A 30 -5.95 -11.64 2.08
CA PRO A 30 -7.36 -11.36 2.31
C PRO A 30 -7.64 -9.89 2.62
N TYR A 31 -6.74 -9.15 3.29
CA TYR A 31 -6.90 -7.69 3.43
C TYR A 31 -6.85 -6.97 2.08
N ALA A 32 -5.92 -7.33 1.20
CA ALA A 32 -5.85 -6.80 -0.16
C ALA A 32 -7.11 -7.16 -0.97
N ALA A 33 -7.53 -8.42 -0.91
CA ALA A 33 -8.70 -8.92 -1.63
C ALA A 33 -10.00 -8.27 -1.16
N PHE A 34 -10.18 -8.10 0.16
CA PHE A 34 -11.35 -7.47 0.75
C PHE A 34 -11.56 -6.03 0.24
N ARG A 35 -10.48 -5.31 -0.06
CA ARG A 35 -10.54 -3.92 -0.55
C ARG A 35 -10.61 -3.79 -2.07
N THR A 36 -10.04 -4.74 -2.80
CA THR A 36 -9.90 -4.62 -4.26
C THR A 36 -10.98 -5.36 -5.05
N LEU A 37 -11.56 -6.40 -4.48
CA LEU A 37 -12.55 -7.21 -5.18
C LEU A 37 -13.96 -6.63 -5.04
N PRO A 38 -14.79 -6.67 -6.11
CA PRO A 38 -16.17 -6.21 -6.06
C PRO A 38 -17.03 -7.10 -5.15
N VAL A 39 -16.70 -8.39 -5.06
CA VAL A 39 -17.33 -9.33 -4.14
C VAL A 39 -16.46 -9.43 -2.89
N LYS A 40 -16.99 -8.99 -1.75
CA LYS A 40 -16.29 -9.04 -0.46
C LYS A 40 -16.04 -10.49 -0.09
N THR A 41 -14.78 -10.91 -0.14
CA THR A 41 -14.37 -12.23 0.33
C THR A 41 -14.34 -12.23 1.86
N PRO A 42 -14.89 -13.26 2.52
CA PRO A 42 -14.82 -13.36 3.97
C PRO A 42 -13.36 -13.57 4.40
N PHE A 43 -13.01 -12.98 5.54
CA PHE A 43 -11.71 -13.21 6.15
C PHE A 43 -11.62 -14.65 6.69
N PRO A 44 -10.43 -15.28 6.64
CA PRO A 44 -10.23 -16.60 7.24
C PRO A 44 -10.57 -16.63 8.73
N THR A 45 -11.16 -17.74 9.21
CA THR A 45 -11.60 -17.89 10.61
C THR A 45 -10.45 -17.88 11.63
N ASN A 46 -9.24 -18.20 11.18
CA ASN A 46 -8.02 -18.19 11.98
C ASN A 46 -7.29 -16.83 11.93
N MET A 47 -8.01 -15.75 11.70
CA MET A 47 -7.48 -14.39 11.70
C MET A 47 -8.36 -13.47 12.53
N GLU A 48 -7.73 -12.65 13.36
CA GLU A 48 -8.41 -11.61 14.12
C GLU A 48 -8.55 -10.36 13.25
N VAL A 49 -9.79 -9.92 13.05
CA VAL A 49 -10.10 -8.73 12.26
C VAL A 49 -10.94 -7.80 13.10
N HIS A 50 -10.49 -6.57 13.25
CA HIS A 50 -11.26 -5.56 13.97
C HIS A 50 -12.51 -5.17 13.18
N SER A 51 -13.62 -4.96 13.88
CA SER A 51 -14.93 -4.65 13.28
C SER A 51 -14.90 -3.41 12.37
N GLN A 52 -14.06 -2.43 12.69
CA GLN A 52 -13.90 -1.22 11.88
C GLN A 52 -13.33 -1.48 10.49
N VAL A 53 -12.64 -2.61 10.24
CA VAL A 53 -12.16 -2.95 8.89
C VAL A 53 -13.32 -3.04 7.90
N TYR A 54 -14.49 -3.48 8.37
CA TYR A 54 -15.68 -3.64 7.52
C TYR A 54 -16.38 -2.31 7.20
N SER A 55 -16.26 -1.31 8.09
CA SER A 55 -16.97 -0.03 8.00
C SER A 55 -16.10 1.12 7.49
N ASP A 56 -14.82 1.15 7.85
CA ASP A 56 -13.90 2.23 7.53
C ASP A 56 -12.93 1.79 6.43
N GLU A 57 -13.00 2.47 5.28
CA GLU A 57 -12.14 2.23 4.13
C GLU A 57 -10.74 2.81 4.28
N HIS A 58 -10.55 3.80 5.15
CA HIS A 58 -9.28 4.48 5.40
C HIS A 58 -8.38 3.73 6.37
N LEU A 59 -8.95 2.78 7.12
CA LEU A 59 -8.20 2.04 8.13
C LEU A 59 -7.05 1.24 7.52
N ILE A 60 -7.25 0.67 6.33
CA ILE A 60 -6.25 -0.11 5.59
C ILE A 60 -6.41 0.18 4.11
N LEU A 61 -5.38 0.77 3.50
CA LEU A 61 -5.39 1.18 2.11
C LEU A 61 -4.82 0.07 1.22
N PRO A 62 -5.36 -0.15 -0.01
CA PRO A 62 -4.92 -1.23 -0.88
C PRO A 62 -3.41 -1.22 -1.18
N TRP A 63 -2.83 -0.04 -1.41
CA TRP A 63 -1.41 0.09 -1.71
C TRP A 63 -0.51 -0.21 -0.50
N GLU A 64 -1.01 -0.02 0.72
CA GLU A 64 -0.26 -0.38 1.94
C GLU A 64 -0.03 -1.90 1.98
N MET A 65 -1.01 -2.69 1.53
CA MET A 65 -0.90 -4.14 1.43
C MET A 65 0.11 -4.58 0.38
N GLU A 66 0.15 -3.90 -0.77
CA GLU A 66 1.13 -4.16 -1.82
C GLU A 66 2.56 -3.89 -1.34
N ILE A 67 2.78 -2.74 -0.69
CA ILE A 67 4.09 -2.39 -0.15
C ILE A 67 4.49 -3.36 0.96
N LEU A 68 3.58 -3.65 1.90
CA LEU A 68 3.85 -4.58 2.98
C LEU A 68 4.18 -5.99 2.47
N ALA A 69 3.52 -6.46 1.42
CA ALA A 69 3.82 -7.75 0.80
C ALA A 69 5.24 -7.78 0.21
N ARG A 70 5.65 -6.72 -0.49
CA ARG A 70 7.00 -6.61 -1.06
C ARG A 70 8.06 -6.61 0.03
N GLU A 71 7.86 -5.81 1.07
CA GLU A 71 8.79 -5.75 2.21
C GLU A 71 8.84 -7.08 2.96
N ALA A 72 7.71 -7.76 3.14
CA ALA A 72 7.66 -9.08 3.75
C ALA A 72 8.47 -10.11 2.95
N ILE A 73 8.35 -10.13 1.62
CA ILE A 73 9.13 -11.03 0.75
C ILE A 73 10.63 -10.79 0.88
N ILE A 74 11.05 -9.55 1.08
CA ILE A 74 12.48 -9.18 1.20
C ILE A 74 13.04 -9.54 2.57
N VAL A 75 12.22 -9.46 3.63
CA VAL A 75 12.72 -9.36 5.02
C VAL A 75 12.27 -10.50 5.93
N CYS A 76 11.09 -11.08 5.72
CA CYS A 76 10.57 -12.14 6.58
C CYS A 76 11.40 -13.42 6.42
N ASP A 77 11.52 -14.16 7.51
CA ASP A 77 12.14 -15.48 7.47
C ASP A 77 11.16 -16.49 6.85
N SER A 78 11.71 -17.43 6.10
CA SER A 78 10.96 -18.55 5.52
C SER A 78 10.71 -19.70 6.51
N GLN A 79 11.26 -19.59 7.72
CA GLN A 79 11.06 -20.57 8.77
C GLN A 79 9.86 -20.19 9.64
N PRO A 80 8.99 -21.16 9.97
CA PRO A 80 7.81 -20.89 10.78
C PRO A 80 8.19 -20.40 12.17
N SER A 81 7.90 -19.12 12.43
CA SER A 81 7.99 -18.51 13.75
C SER A 81 6.75 -18.87 14.56
N THR A 82 6.94 -19.59 15.68
CA THR A 82 5.84 -19.92 16.60
C THR A 82 5.51 -18.81 17.58
N ARG A 83 6.40 -17.81 17.71
CA ARG A 83 6.30 -16.78 18.74
C ARG A 83 5.50 -15.54 18.30
N TYR A 84 5.54 -15.21 17.01
CA TYR A 84 4.88 -14.02 16.47
C TYR A 84 4.13 -14.36 15.19
N THR A 85 2.88 -13.90 15.08
CA THR A 85 2.01 -14.12 13.92
C THR A 85 1.35 -12.81 13.50
N ALA A 86 1.21 -12.64 12.19
CA ALA A 86 0.49 -11.51 11.61
C ALA A 86 -1.03 -11.68 11.72
N ARG A 87 -1.53 -12.86 12.11
CA ARG A 87 -2.97 -13.15 12.24
C ARG A 87 -3.65 -12.38 13.36
N LYS A 88 -2.87 -11.92 14.34
CA LYS A 88 -3.37 -11.08 15.44
C LYS A 88 -3.50 -9.64 14.98
N TRP A 89 -4.65 -9.04 15.26
CA TRP A 89 -4.96 -7.67 14.83
C TRP A 89 -3.92 -6.66 15.33
N ASP A 90 -3.49 -6.77 16.58
CA ASP A 90 -2.50 -5.88 17.19
C ASP A 90 -1.14 -5.97 16.50
N THR A 91 -0.69 -7.19 16.14
CA THR A 91 0.57 -7.37 15.41
C THR A 91 0.46 -6.72 14.03
N PHE A 92 -0.65 -6.96 13.33
CA PHE A 92 -0.87 -6.48 11.98
C PHE A 92 -0.99 -4.97 11.89
N THR A 93 -1.79 -4.35 12.77
CA THR A 93 -1.89 -2.88 12.87
C THR A 93 -0.55 -2.26 13.25
N SER A 94 0.23 -2.91 14.10
CA SER A 94 1.58 -2.47 14.43
C SER A 94 2.52 -2.48 13.21
N LEU A 95 2.33 -3.37 12.24
CA LEU A 95 3.07 -3.35 10.97
C LEU A 95 2.62 -2.18 10.08
N ILE A 96 1.31 -1.99 9.93
CA ILE A 96 0.76 -0.88 9.12
C ILE A 96 1.20 0.47 9.70
N ASN A 97 1.12 0.66 11.01
CA ASN A 97 1.55 1.90 11.66
C ASN A 97 3.04 2.17 11.45
N LYS A 98 3.90 1.14 11.48
CA LYS A 98 5.33 1.28 11.14
C LYS A 98 5.55 1.61 9.66
N LEU A 99 4.73 1.05 8.76
CA LEU A 99 4.76 1.39 7.34
C LEU A 99 4.38 2.85 7.10
N ARG A 100 3.33 3.34 7.77
CA ARG A 100 2.91 4.75 7.73
C ARG A 100 4.00 5.67 8.28
N ALA A 101 4.55 5.33 9.45
CA ALA A 101 5.65 6.09 10.04
C ALA A 101 6.90 6.14 9.13
N LEU A 102 7.18 5.07 8.38
CA LEU A 102 8.21 5.08 7.34
C LEU A 102 7.85 6.04 6.19
N GLY A 103 6.60 6.04 5.74
CA GLY A 103 6.09 7.00 4.75
C GLY A 103 6.24 8.45 5.22
N ASP A 104 5.88 8.74 6.47
CA ASP A 104 6.01 10.06 7.09
C ASP A 104 7.48 10.45 7.21
N TYR A 105 8.34 9.53 7.63
CA TYR A 105 9.79 9.74 7.73
C TYR A 105 10.40 10.05 6.36
N ILE A 106 10.05 9.29 5.33
CA ILE A 106 10.52 9.55 3.96
C ILE A 106 10.03 10.93 3.50
N SER A 107 8.77 11.25 3.77
CA SER A 107 8.16 12.53 3.41
C SER A 107 8.89 13.69 4.09
N GLN A 108 9.17 13.61 5.39
CA GLN A 108 9.94 14.61 6.14
C GLN A 108 11.38 14.72 5.64
N SER A 109 12.05 13.58 5.35
CA SER A 109 13.43 13.57 4.84
C SER A 109 13.56 14.13 3.43
N ARG A 110 12.45 14.18 2.66
CA ARG A 110 12.38 14.69 1.29
C ARG A 110 11.57 15.99 1.20
N ALA A 111 11.10 16.56 2.30
CA ALA A 111 10.36 17.81 2.36
C ALA A 111 11.26 19.03 2.13
N ASP A 112 12.03 18.99 1.05
CA ASP A 112 12.50 20.18 0.36
C ASP A 112 11.40 20.49 -0.67
N ASP A 113 10.70 21.62 -0.56
CA ASP A 113 9.47 21.92 -1.32
C ASP A 113 9.65 21.75 -2.84
N ARG A 114 10.89 21.96 -3.33
CA ARG A 114 11.27 21.72 -4.73
C ARG A 114 11.21 20.24 -5.14
N SER A 115 11.48 19.31 -4.24
CA SER A 115 11.49 17.87 -4.51
C SER A 115 10.07 17.29 -4.57
N VAL A 116 9.16 17.80 -3.71
CA VAL A 116 7.74 17.40 -3.69
C VAL A 116 7.04 17.86 -4.96
N LEU A 117 7.23 19.11 -5.37
CA LEU A 117 6.76 19.61 -6.67
C LEU A 117 7.32 18.75 -7.82
N ARG A 118 8.60 18.37 -7.78
CA ARG A 118 9.18 17.54 -8.84
C ARG A 118 8.57 16.12 -8.89
N GLU A 119 8.34 15.49 -7.75
CA GLU A 119 7.72 14.16 -7.69
C GLU A 119 6.25 14.19 -8.15
N VAL A 120 5.48 15.18 -7.70
CA VAL A 120 4.04 15.31 -8.01
C VAL A 120 3.79 15.86 -9.42
N THR A 121 4.58 16.82 -9.89
CA THR A 121 4.34 17.49 -11.18
C THR A 121 5.07 16.81 -12.35
N ILE A 122 6.19 16.12 -12.09
CA ILE A 122 6.99 15.48 -13.13
C ILE A 122 6.89 13.96 -13.01
N ARG A 123 7.36 13.36 -11.90
CA ARG A 123 7.60 11.92 -11.88
C ARG A 123 6.33 11.06 -11.89
N ILE A 124 5.35 11.36 -11.03
CA ILE A 124 4.08 10.61 -10.96
C ILE A 124 3.30 10.74 -12.28
N PRO A 125 3.15 11.95 -12.86
CA PRO A 125 2.58 12.11 -14.19
C PRO A 125 3.33 11.32 -15.26
N HIS A 126 4.66 11.39 -15.36
CA HIS A 126 5.39 10.63 -16.38
C HIS A 126 5.25 9.10 -16.22
N LEU A 127 5.07 8.58 -15.01
CA LEU A 127 4.82 7.15 -14.75
C LEU A 127 3.37 6.73 -15.07
N GLN A 128 2.40 7.61 -14.81
CA GLN A 128 0.98 7.37 -15.08
C GLN A 128 0.61 7.66 -16.55
N PHE A 129 1.29 8.61 -17.16
CA PHE A 129 1.09 9.14 -18.52
C PHE A 129 2.25 8.74 -19.43
N LYS A 130 2.39 7.43 -19.67
CA LYS A 130 3.38 6.84 -20.58
C LYS A 130 3.52 7.51 -21.96
N TYR A 131 2.53 8.26 -22.45
CA TYR A 131 2.66 8.99 -23.73
C TYR A 131 3.67 10.15 -23.67
N GLN A 132 4.05 10.57 -22.46
CA GLN A 132 5.10 11.57 -22.26
C GLN A 132 6.51 10.97 -22.36
N THR A 133 6.64 9.64 -22.29
CA THR A 133 7.92 8.90 -22.38
C THR A 133 7.98 7.96 -23.60
N GLU A 134 6.84 7.53 -24.13
CA GLU A 134 6.69 6.60 -25.24
C GLU A 134 5.79 7.24 -26.32
N LEU A 135 6.01 6.92 -27.60
CA LEU A 135 5.17 7.40 -28.69
C LEU A 135 3.70 7.00 -28.48
N PRO A 136 2.72 7.89 -28.75
CA PRO A 136 1.31 7.60 -28.52
C PRO A 136 0.85 6.36 -29.29
N SER A 137 0.53 5.29 -28.56
CA SER A 137 -0.05 4.06 -29.12
C SER A 137 -1.57 4.06 -28.91
N LYS A 138 -2.33 3.40 -29.79
CA LYS A 138 -3.79 3.23 -29.63
C LYS A 138 -4.15 2.66 -28.24
N ALA A 139 -3.34 1.73 -27.73
CA ALA A 139 -3.51 1.15 -26.40
C ALA A 139 -3.35 2.19 -25.27
N SER A 140 -2.37 3.08 -25.39
CA SER A 140 -2.16 4.17 -24.43
C SER A 140 -3.35 5.14 -24.42
N ILE A 141 -3.87 5.52 -25.60
CA ILE A 141 -5.02 6.45 -25.74
C ILE A 141 -6.28 5.85 -25.11
N ILE A 142 -6.56 4.56 -25.33
CA ILE A 142 -7.72 3.86 -24.74
C ILE A 142 -7.61 3.78 -23.21
N ARG A 143 -6.40 3.60 -22.68
CA ARG A 143 -6.18 3.60 -21.23
C ARG A 143 -6.53 4.95 -20.61
N TYR A 144 -6.17 6.06 -21.26
CA TYR A 144 -6.50 7.41 -20.78
C TYR A 144 -7.98 7.74 -20.87
N SER A 145 -8.65 7.35 -21.96
CA SER A 145 -10.10 7.57 -22.07
C SER A 145 -10.86 6.89 -20.94
N ARG A 146 -10.41 5.69 -20.50
CA ARG A 146 -10.98 5.01 -19.33
C ARG A 146 -10.69 5.72 -18.01
N ILE A 147 -9.46 6.17 -17.77
CA ILE A 147 -9.10 6.90 -16.53
C ILE A 147 -9.91 8.19 -16.41
N LEU A 148 -9.99 8.98 -17.48
CA LEU A 148 -10.71 10.26 -17.49
C LEU A 148 -12.24 10.08 -17.47
N ALA A 149 -12.77 9.04 -18.12
CA ALA A 149 -14.19 8.73 -18.06
C ALA A 149 -14.63 8.32 -16.64
N VAL A 150 -13.82 7.54 -15.91
CA VAL A 150 -14.08 7.19 -14.50
C VAL A 150 -14.09 8.45 -13.62
N CYS A 151 -13.16 9.39 -13.83
CA CYS A 151 -13.14 10.66 -13.09
C CYS A 151 -14.36 11.55 -13.38
N GLN A 152 -14.88 11.57 -14.61
CA GLN A 152 -16.10 12.32 -14.93
C GLN A 152 -17.35 11.75 -14.27
N VAL A 153 -17.44 10.41 -14.15
CA VAL A 153 -18.56 9.75 -13.46
C VAL A 153 -18.52 10.03 -11.96
N LEU A 154 -17.34 10.06 -11.35
CA LEU A 154 -17.17 10.41 -9.93
C LEU A 154 -17.48 11.89 -9.64
N CYS A 155 -17.08 12.82 -10.52
CA CYS A 155 -17.37 14.25 -10.36
C CYS A 155 -18.86 14.62 -10.60
N LYS A 156 -19.61 13.85 -11.39
CA LYS A 156 -21.05 14.09 -11.55
C LYS A 156 -21.86 13.59 -10.35
N ARG A 157 -21.39 12.55 -9.67
CA ARG A 157 -22.07 11.97 -8.49
C ARG A 157 -21.98 12.86 -7.24
N THR A 158 -20.97 13.72 -7.14
CA THR A 158 -20.78 14.64 -6.02
C THR A 158 -21.42 16.01 -6.20
N ARG A 159 -22.02 16.31 -7.36
CA ARG A 159 -22.76 17.56 -7.62
C ARG A 159 -24.28 17.41 -7.67
N SER A 160 -24.80 16.23 -7.33
CA SER A 160 -26.23 15.90 -7.37
C SER A 160 -26.81 15.60 -5.98
N GLY A 161 -26.21 16.13 -4.92
CA GLY A 161 -26.68 16.06 -3.55
C GLY A 161 -26.83 17.46 -2.98
#